data_AF-A0A357KUS8-F1
#
_entry.id   AF-A0A357KUS8-F1
#
_cell.length_a   1.000
_cell.length_b   1.000
_cell.length_c   1.000
_cell.angle_alpha   90.00
_cell.angle_beta   90.00
_cell.angle_gamma   90.00
#
_symmetry.space_group_name_H-M   'P 1'
#
loop_
_entity.id
_entity.type
_entity.pdbx_description
1 polymer ?
#
loop_
_entity_poly.entity_id
_entity_poly.type
_entity_poly.pdbx_seq_one_letter_code
_entity_poly.pdbx_strand_id
1 'polypeptide(L)'
;APVRSLFAERGAEGKFALRRGFALAPGERVLLAEDVVTTGGSVMEVAPLVTGAGATVAGIAAIADRSRGGFRPPVPFFALTALNFETWPADALPAHLAGVPVDKPGSRPGAPRVAEARP
;
A
#
# COMPACT_ATOMS: atom_id res chain seq x y z
N ALA A 1 -8.54 27.40 4.01
CA ALA A 1 -9.62 26.59 3.41
C ALA A 1 -9.27 25.12 3.54
N PRO A 2 -10.25 24.20 3.70
CA PRO A 2 -9.97 22.76 3.72
C PRO A 2 -9.36 22.30 2.40
N VAL A 3 -8.43 21.34 2.48
CA VAL A 3 -7.84 20.70 1.29
C VAL A 3 -8.83 19.68 0.75
N ARG A 4 -9.01 19.61 -0.57
CA ARG A 4 -9.88 18.61 -1.20
C ARG A 4 -9.28 17.22 -1.06
N SER A 5 -10.09 16.25 -0.66
CA SER A 5 -9.69 14.85 -0.52
C SER A 5 -10.49 13.97 -1.47
N LEU A 6 -9.82 13.04 -2.13
CA LEU A 6 -10.41 12.03 -3.00
C LEU A 6 -9.80 10.68 -2.62
N PHE A 7 -10.47 9.58 -2.97
CA PHE A 7 -9.88 8.24 -2.84
C PHE A 7 -10.03 7.48 -4.15
N ALA A 8 -9.01 6.70 -4.50
CA ALA A 8 -9.08 5.76 -5.59
C ALA A 8 -9.56 4.41 -5.05
N GLU A 9 -10.45 3.75 -5.77
CA GLU A 9 -10.94 2.40 -5.42
C GLU A 9 -10.77 1.46 -6.62
N ARG A 10 -10.59 0.16 -6.36
CA ARG A 10 -10.48 -0.82 -7.44
C ARG A 10 -11.85 -1.03 -8.10
N GLY A 11 -11.86 -0.97 -9.44
CA GLY A 11 -13.03 -1.28 -10.25
C GLY A 11 -13.27 -2.80 -10.38
N ALA A 12 -14.28 -3.18 -11.17
CA ALA A 12 -14.59 -4.59 -11.44
C ALA A 12 -13.41 -5.36 -12.06
N GLU A 13 -12.58 -4.68 -12.86
CA GLU A 13 -11.36 -5.24 -13.47
C GLU A 13 -10.15 -5.25 -12.52
N GLY A 14 -10.33 -4.89 -11.25
CA GLY A 14 -9.27 -4.88 -10.23
C GLY A 14 -8.30 -3.70 -10.33
N LYS A 15 -8.40 -2.81 -11.32
CA LYS A 15 -7.55 -1.60 -11.44
C LYS A 15 -8.11 -0.44 -10.61
N PHE A 16 -7.23 0.38 -10.05
CA PHE A 16 -7.63 1.61 -9.37
C PHE A 16 -8.27 2.61 -10.35
N ALA A 17 -9.32 3.29 -9.89
CA ALA A 17 -9.96 4.39 -10.60
C ALA A 17 -10.50 5.43 -9.61
N LEU A 18 -10.58 6.69 -10.06
CA LEU A 18 -11.39 7.71 -9.41
C LEU A 18 -12.85 7.49 -9.82
N ARG A 19 -13.73 7.26 -8.85
CA ARG A 19 -15.16 6.97 -9.08
C ARG A 19 -16.01 8.01 -8.34
N ARG A 20 -17.34 7.86 -8.39
CA ARG A 20 -18.29 8.69 -7.62
C ARG A 20 -18.19 10.20 -7.94
N GLY A 21 -17.85 10.53 -9.18
CA GLY A 21 -17.69 11.92 -9.62
C GLY A 21 -16.37 12.58 -9.19
N PHE A 22 -15.44 11.84 -8.59
CA PHE A 22 -14.11 12.34 -8.33
C PHE A 22 -13.34 12.58 -9.62
N ALA A 23 -12.77 13.78 -9.73
CA ALA A 23 -11.96 14.19 -10.85
C ALA A 23 -10.84 15.11 -10.37
N LEU A 24 -9.72 15.05 -11.09
CA LEU A 24 -8.60 15.98 -10.96
C LEU A 24 -8.64 16.91 -12.17
N ALA A 25 -8.40 18.20 -11.96
CA ALA A 25 -8.17 19.12 -13.05
C ALA A 25 -6.67 19.15 -13.45
N PRO A 26 -6.36 19.44 -14.71
CA PRO A 26 -4.99 19.67 -15.14
C PRO A 26 -4.29 20.76 -14.31
N GLY A 27 -3.01 20.56 -14.03
CA GLY A 27 -2.18 21.49 -13.24
C GLY A 27 -2.32 21.36 -11.73
N GLU A 28 -3.25 20.54 -11.23
CA GLU A 28 -3.35 20.27 -9.80
C GLU A 28 -2.10 19.58 -9.24
N ARG A 29 -1.76 19.89 -7.99
CA ARG A 29 -0.69 19.22 -7.25
C ARG A 29 -1.30 18.30 -6.21
N VAL A 30 -1.02 17.00 -6.34
CA VAL A 30 -1.64 15.94 -5.54
C VAL A 30 -0.62 15.30 -4.61
N LEU A 31 -0.95 15.21 -3.33
CA LEU A 31 -0.26 14.35 -2.37
C LEU A 31 -0.99 13.00 -2.34
N LEU A 32 -0.28 11.91 -2.64
CA LEU A 32 -0.84 10.57 -2.46
C LEU A 32 -0.65 10.15 -1.00
N ALA A 33 -1.71 9.73 -0.34
CA ALA A 33 -1.67 9.32 1.06
C ALA A 33 -2.11 7.86 1.22
N GLU A 34 -1.30 7.07 1.93
CA GLU A 34 -1.58 5.68 2.31
C GLU A 34 -1.57 5.55 3.84
N ASP A 35 -2.19 4.49 4.36
CA ASP A 35 -2.04 4.12 5.76
C ASP A 35 -0.66 3.48 6.01
N VAL A 36 -0.33 2.41 5.26
CA VAL A 36 0.87 1.61 5.44
C VAL A 36 1.50 1.31 4.09
N VAL A 37 2.75 1.73 3.92
CA VAL A 37 3.55 1.35 2.76
C VAL A 37 4.33 0.09 3.09
N THR A 38 4.04 -1.01 2.37
CA THR A 38 4.86 -2.23 2.40
C THR A 38 5.83 -2.22 1.22
N THR A 39 5.42 -2.67 0.04
CA THR A 39 6.21 -2.57 -1.19
C THR A 39 6.01 -1.22 -1.90
N GLY A 40 4.93 -0.51 -1.57
CA GLY A 40 4.49 0.70 -2.29
C GLY A 40 3.77 0.43 -3.61
N GLY A 41 3.47 -0.83 -3.95
CA GLY A 41 2.83 -1.17 -5.22
C GLY A 41 1.48 -0.47 -5.45
N SER A 42 0.62 -0.44 -4.44
CA SER A 42 -0.73 0.15 -4.58
C SER A 42 -0.68 1.67 -4.84
N VAL A 43 0.10 2.43 -4.08
CA VAL A 43 0.25 3.87 -4.33
C VAL A 43 0.87 4.16 -5.70
N MET A 44 1.77 3.30 -6.18
CA MET A 44 2.36 3.43 -7.52
C MET A 44 1.38 3.06 -8.65
N GLU A 45 0.38 2.21 -8.40
CA GLU A 45 -0.73 1.99 -9.34
C GLU A 45 -1.69 3.19 -9.42
N VAL A 46 -1.76 4.02 -8.36
CA VAL A 46 -2.60 5.22 -8.31
C VAL A 46 -1.94 6.43 -8.98
N ALA A 47 -0.62 6.56 -8.90
CA ALA A 47 0.12 7.69 -9.49
C ALA A 47 -0.22 7.98 -10.97
N PRO A 48 -0.39 6.97 -11.86
CA PRO A 48 -0.82 7.18 -13.24
C PRO A 48 -2.19 7.87 -13.40
N LEU A 49 -3.10 7.71 -12.44
CA LEU A 49 -4.40 8.40 -12.47
C LEU A 49 -4.23 9.92 -12.30
N VAL A 50 -3.24 10.33 -11.51
CA VAL A 50 -2.90 11.75 -11.32
C VAL A 50 -2.27 12.31 -12.57
N THR A 51 -1.21 11.67 -13.09
CA THR A 51 -0.50 12.16 -14.27
C THR A 51 -1.37 12.11 -15.52
N GLY A 52 -2.22 11.08 -15.65
CA GLY A 52 -3.17 10.93 -16.76
C GLY A 52 -4.26 12.00 -16.79
N ALA A 53 -4.57 12.62 -15.64
CA ALA A 53 -5.47 13.77 -15.56
C ALA A 53 -4.76 15.13 -15.83
N GLY A 54 -3.48 15.12 -16.20
CA GLY A 54 -2.67 16.33 -16.37
C GLY A 54 -2.26 16.99 -15.05
N ALA A 55 -2.42 16.30 -13.93
CA ALA A 55 -2.00 16.76 -12.60
C ALA A 55 -0.59 16.23 -12.26
N THR A 56 0.01 16.77 -11.20
CA THR A 56 1.36 16.42 -10.75
C THR A 56 1.31 15.72 -9.40
N VAL A 57 1.98 14.57 -9.28
CA VAL A 57 2.24 13.95 -7.98
C VAL A 57 3.33 14.77 -7.28
N ALA A 58 2.94 15.50 -6.24
CA ALA A 58 3.86 16.37 -5.49
C ALA A 58 4.67 15.61 -4.43
N GLY A 59 4.19 14.43 -4.02
CA GLY A 59 4.82 13.56 -3.05
C GLY A 59 3.90 12.43 -2.62
N ILE A 60 4.43 11.55 -1.78
CA ILE A 60 3.73 10.43 -1.17
C ILE A 60 3.89 10.54 0.35
N ALA A 61 2.79 10.34 1.07
CA ALA A 61 2.77 10.32 2.53
C ALA A 61 2.18 8.99 3.03
N ALA A 62 2.71 8.48 4.14
CA ALA A 62 2.18 7.33 4.84
C ALA A 62 2.15 7.54 6.35
N ILE A 63 1.28 6.82 7.05
CA ILE A 63 1.36 6.76 8.51
C ILE A 63 2.54 5.86 8.90
N ALA A 64 2.65 4.66 8.32
CA ALA A 64 3.73 3.73 8.60
C ALA A 64 4.48 3.26 7.34
N ASP A 65 5.81 3.38 7.34
CA ASP A 65 6.69 2.74 6.37
C ASP A 65 7.17 1.37 6.89
N ARG A 66 6.79 0.31 6.18
CA ARG A 66 7.23 -1.08 6.40
C ARG A 66 8.09 -1.61 5.26
N SER A 67 8.53 -0.75 4.34
CA SER A 67 9.33 -1.12 3.17
C SER A 67 10.80 -1.42 3.49
N ARG A 68 11.23 -1.17 4.73
CA ARG A 68 12.64 -1.27 5.18
C ARG A 68 13.58 -0.40 4.32
N GLY A 69 13.10 0.77 3.90
CA GLY A 69 13.84 1.67 3.00
C GLY A 69 13.91 1.19 1.54
N GLY A 70 13.14 0.16 1.19
CA GLY A 70 13.02 -0.36 -0.17
C GLY A 70 12.09 0.48 -1.06
N PHE A 71 11.14 1.20 -0.46
CA PHE A 71 10.27 2.10 -1.23
C PHE A 71 10.97 3.44 -1.48
N ARG A 72 11.40 3.65 -2.72
CA ARG A 72 12.12 4.87 -3.18
C ARG A 72 11.44 5.42 -4.43
N PRO A 73 10.26 6.05 -4.30
CA PRO A 73 9.56 6.63 -5.44
C PRO A 73 10.36 7.82 -6.01
N PRO A 74 10.13 8.21 -7.28
CA PRO A 74 10.81 9.35 -7.91
C PRO A 74 10.33 10.73 -7.39
N VAL A 75 9.47 10.73 -6.36
CA VAL A 75 8.91 11.93 -5.71
C VAL A 75 9.21 11.86 -4.21
N PRO A 76 9.16 12.98 -3.48
CA PRO A 76 9.36 12.97 -2.03
C PRO A 76 8.43 11.98 -1.33
N PHE A 77 8.98 11.16 -0.44
CA PHE A 77 8.23 10.22 0.40
C PHE A 77 8.41 10.58 1.87
N PHE A 78 7.30 10.69 2.59
CA PHE A 78 7.26 10.99 4.01
C PHE A 78 6.45 9.93 4.75
N ALA A 79 6.97 9.46 5.88
CA ALA A 79 6.23 8.57 6.78
C ALA A 79 6.31 9.09 8.21
N LEU A 80 5.22 8.97 8.98
CA LEU A 80 5.21 9.38 10.38
C LEU A 80 6.02 8.43 11.26
N THR A 81 6.06 7.14 10.91
CA THR A 81 6.89 6.14 11.58
C THR A 81 7.46 5.13 10.58
N ALA A 82 8.60 4.53 10.94
CA ALA A 82 9.16 3.37 10.26
C ALA A 82 9.01 2.15 11.19
N LEU A 83 8.37 1.09 10.69
CA LEU A 83 8.16 -0.15 11.43
C LEU A 83 8.83 -1.31 10.69
N ASN A 84 9.75 -1.98 11.37
CA ASN A 84 10.39 -3.18 10.86
C ASN A 84 9.99 -4.38 11.73
N PHE A 85 9.39 -5.38 11.10
CA PHE A 85 9.11 -6.67 11.72
C PHE A 85 9.90 -7.72 10.97
N GLU A 86 10.52 -8.66 11.68
CA GLU A 86 11.17 -9.79 11.05
C GLU A 86 10.15 -10.64 10.29
N THR A 87 10.58 -11.14 9.13
CA THR A 87 9.77 -11.97 8.24
C THR A 87 10.56 -13.21 7.94
N TRP A 88 9.97 -14.37 8.20
CA TRP A 88 10.59 -15.66 7.96
C TRP A 88 9.79 -16.41 6.91
N PRO A 89 10.45 -17.11 5.97
CA PRO A 89 9.77 -18.08 5.14
C PRO A 89 9.30 -19.25 6.02
N ALA A 90 8.27 -19.97 5.56
CA ALA A 90 7.60 -21.00 6.35
C ALA A 90 8.56 -22.14 6.78
N ASP A 91 9.61 -22.38 6.02
CA ASP A 91 10.64 -23.40 6.23
C ASP A 91 11.86 -22.92 7.02
N ALA A 92 11.94 -21.62 7.38
CA ALA A 92 13.05 -21.06 8.15
C ALA A 92 12.58 -20.23 9.36
N LEU A 93 11.61 -20.78 10.09
CA LEU A 93 11.16 -20.18 11.35
C LEU A 93 12.22 -20.35 12.46
N PRO A 94 12.42 -19.33 13.32
CA PRO A 94 13.16 -19.49 14.56
C PRO A 94 12.57 -20.63 15.40
N ALA A 95 13.41 -21.37 16.11
CA ALA A 95 12.98 -22.52 16.90
C ALA A 95 11.86 -22.19 17.91
N HIS A 96 11.87 -20.97 18.47
CA HIS A 96 10.84 -20.50 19.40
C HIS A 96 9.48 -20.19 18.73
N LEU A 97 9.43 -20.07 17.40
CA LEU A 97 8.20 -19.82 16.63
C LEU A 97 7.64 -21.09 15.96
N ALA A 98 8.43 -22.15 15.81
CA ALA A 98 8.05 -23.37 15.08
C ALA A 98 6.80 -24.08 15.65
N GLY A 99 6.50 -23.89 16.94
CA GLY A 99 5.32 -24.46 17.62
C GLY A 99 4.17 -23.48 17.83
N VAL A 100 4.30 -22.21 17.39
CA VAL A 100 3.27 -21.19 17.58
C VAL A 100 2.23 -21.31 16.46
N PRO A 101 0.93 -21.48 16.77
CA PRO A 101 -0.12 -21.56 15.75
C PRO A 101 -0.15 -20.30 14.89
N VAL A 102 -0.15 -20.47 13.56
CA VAL A 102 -0.27 -19.34 12.63
C VAL A 102 -1.72 -18.84 12.61
N ASP A 103 -1.91 -17.58 12.97
CA ASP A 103 -3.17 -16.88 12.75
C ASP A 103 -3.08 -16.01 11.49
N LYS A 104 -4.16 -15.98 10.70
CA LYS A 104 -4.26 -15.18 9.49
C LYS A 104 -5.33 -14.10 9.70
N PRO A 105 -4.94 -12.89 10.15
CA PRO A 105 -5.86 -11.78 10.22
C PRO A 105 -6.16 -11.22 8.81
N GLY A 106 -7.44 -10.98 8.49
CA GLY A 106 -7.86 -10.24 7.30
C GLY A 106 -9.07 -10.81 6.55
N SER A 107 -9.67 -9.99 5.68
CA SER A 107 -10.97 -10.22 5.04
C SER A 107 -10.94 -10.89 3.66
N ARG A 108 -9.75 -11.17 3.09
CA ARG A 108 -9.62 -11.81 1.77
C ARG A 108 -9.89 -13.33 1.86
N PRO A 109 -11.01 -13.84 1.32
CA PRO A 109 -11.28 -15.28 1.30
C PRO A 109 -10.33 -15.97 0.29
N GLY A 110 -9.83 -17.15 0.63
CA GLY A 110 -9.26 -18.09 -0.36
C GLY A 110 -7.74 -18.14 -0.53
N ALA A 111 -6.94 -17.33 0.16
CA ALA A 111 -5.50 -17.65 0.26
C ALA A 111 -5.31 -18.66 1.39
N PRO A 112 -4.58 -19.78 1.17
CA PRO A 112 -4.51 -20.89 2.12
C PRO A 112 -4.08 -20.40 3.49
N ARG A 113 -4.67 -20.98 4.55
CA ARG A 113 -4.12 -20.81 5.90
C ARG A 113 -2.77 -21.50 5.88
N VAL A 114 -1.74 -20.85 6.42
CA VAL A 114 -0.37 -21.40 6.45
C VAL A 114 -0.33 -22.78 7.13
N ALA A 115 -1.34 -23.11 7.94
CA ALA A 115 -1.57 -24.43 8.54
C ALA A 115 -1.78 -25.59 7.54
N GLU A 116 -1.96 -25.34 6.24
CA GLU A 116 -2.03 -26.40 5.21
C GLU A 116 -0.66 -26.69 4.57
N ALA A 117 0.38 -25.91 4.88
CA ALA A 117 1.76 -26.23 4.53
C ALA A 117 2.40 -27.01 5.69
N ARG A 118 2.03 -28.29 5.84
CA ARG A 118 2.98 -29.25 6.42
C ARG A 118 4.03 -29.59 5.34
N PRO A 119 5.28 -29.90 5.72
CA PRO A 119 6.24 -30.46 4.78
C PRO A 119 5.69 -31.72 4.10
#